data_AF-A0A093UP99-F1
#
_entry.id   AF-A0A093UP99-F1
#
_cell.length_a   1.000
_cell.length_b   1.000
_cell.length_c   1.000
_cell.angle_alpha   90.00
_cell.angle_beta   90.00
_cell.angle_gamma   90.00
#
_symmetry.space_group_name_H-M   'P 1'
#
loop_
_entity.id
_entity.type
_entity.pdbx_description
1 polymer ?
#
loop_
_entity_poly.entity_id
_entity_poly.type
_entity_poly.pdbx_seq_one_letter_code
_entity_poly.pdbx_strand_id
1 'polypeptide(L)'
;RALESLRTANTQSRFNYEESDRHLPQQEIPQPSIHPTDRLTSCNICVEDFSNTVTRPAWISIACAHEPSIRCPECQTLLIYDDIKRLADPETFERYERLSFRSAVGSDENFIWCQQCDFGQLHEKGASEPIVRCLNCGFRSCYLHAGPWHSGLTCDEYDEMLQNSDEYQSVRGRDNSDLEMTRRLQGEQDLEAAQEISNRDQRKEEERQKRCHREEREKAGAAQLMEAERRRKERQRTEEEERARETKRQQEKIRKEDQERLLMDARRQRENALSMETMKQTTKQCPGCERPIEKNRGCDHMTCELGFPISSRYPFSCPWSCSL
;
A
#
# COMPACT_ATOMS: atom_id res chain seq x y z
N ARG A 1 -32.54 -10.33 3.51
CA ARG A 1 -32.94 -11.30 2.45
C ARG A 1 -33.76 -10.68 1.31
N ALA A 2 -33.57 -9.39 1.00
CA ALA A 2 -34.08 -8.80 -0.25
C ALA A 2 -33.23 -7.61 -0.74
N LEU A 3 -31.93 -7.58 -0.38
CA LEU A 3 -30.96 -6.57 -0.84
C LEU A 3 -29.59 -7.22 -1.09
N GLU A 4 -29.59 -8.43 -1.64
CA GLU A 4 -28.37 -9.22 -1.90
C GLU A 4 -28.44 -9.97 -3.24
N SER A 5 -29.36 -9.58 -4.12
CA SER A 5 -29.60 -10.24 -5.42
C SER A 5 -29.29 -9.34 -6.63
N LEU A 6 -28.62 -8.20 -6.43
CA LEU A 6 -28.22 -7.29 -7.52
C LEU A 6 -26.69 -7.07 -7.61
N ARG A 7 -25.89 -7.97 -7.02
CA ARG A 7 -24.41 -7.92 -7.09
C ARG A 7 -23.74 -9.13 -7.72
N THR A 8 -24.49 -10.09 -8.27
CA THR A 8 -23.94 -11.31 -8.86
C THR A 8 -24.41 -11.55 -10.30
N ALA A 9 -24.35 -10.51 -11.13
CA ALA A 9 -24.53 -10.64 -12.58
C ALA A 9 -23.52 -9.78 -13.37
N ASN A 10 -22.30 -9.59 -12.86
CA ASN A 10 -21.26 -8.91 -13.63
C ASN A 10 -19.87 -9.51 -13.38
N THR A 11 -19.75 -10.82 -13.56
CA THR A 11 -18.47 -11.52 -13.56
C THR A 11 -18.51 -12.68 -14.55
N GLN A 12 -18.53 -12.38 -15.84
CA GLN A 12 -18.09 -13.31 -16.89
C GLN A 12 -17.92 -12.57 -18.22
N SER A 13 -16.81 -11.84 -18.36
CA SER A 13 -16.08 -11.74 -19.63
C SER A 13 -14.71 -11.13 -19.35
N ARG A 14 -13.76 -11.97 -18.92
CA ARG A 14 -12.33 -11.68 -19.05
C ARG A 14 -11.92 -12.21 -20.41
N PHE A 15 -11.73 -11.32 -21.37
CA PHE A 15 -10.94 -11.62 -22.56
C PHE A 15 -9.71 -10.73 -22.57
N ASN A 16 -8.56 -11.41 -22.59
CA ASN A 16 -7.22 -10.86 -22.66
C ASN A 16 -7.06 -9.98 -23.89
N TYR A 17 -6.37 -8.85 -23.75
CA TYR A 17 -5.87 -8.06 -24.88
C TYR A 17 -4.36 -7.93 -24.72
N GLU A 18 -3.65 -8.89 -25.32
CA GLU A 18 -2.26 -8.73 -25.74
C GLU A 18 -2.28 -8.29 -27.21
N GLU A 19 -1.69 -7.11 -27.44
CA GLU A 19 -0.80 -6.76 -28.54
C GLU A 19 -0.96 -7.48 -29.90
N SER A 20 -1.43 -6.73 -30.89
CA SER A 20 -0.94 -6.89 -32.28
C SER A 20 -1.28 -5.65 -33.11
N ASP A 21 -0.24 -4.84 -33.32
CA ASP A 21 -0.11 -3.90 -34.43
C ASP A 21 -0.42 -4.59 -35.76
N ARG A 22 -1.53 -4.20 -36.41
CA ARG A 22 -1.65 -4.23 -37.87
C ARG A 22 -2.44 -3.02 -38.34
N HIS A 23 -1.71 -2.15 -39.03
CA HIS A 23 -2.23 -1.09 -39.86
C HIS A 23 -3.29 -1.63 -40.83
N LEU A 24 -4.50 -1.07 -40.78
CA LEU A 24 -5.42 -1.09 -41.92
C LEU A 24 -5.89 0.35 -42.21
N PRO A 25 -6.05 0.71 -43.49
CA PRO A 25 -6.02 2.08 -43.94
C PRO A 25 -7.36 2.77 -43.71
N GLN A 26 -7.29 4.03 -43.30
CA GLN A 26 -8.40 4.96 -43.32
C GLN A 26 -8.88 5.09 -44.77
N GLN A 27 -10.03 4.50 -45.10
CA GLN A 27 -10.75 4.89 -46.31
C GLN A 27 -11.38 6.24 -46.03
N GLU A 28 -10.78 7.28 -46.61
CA GLU A 28 -11.33 8.62 -46.68
C GLU A 28 -12.71 8.57 -47.34
N ILE A 29 -13.74 8.92 -46.58
CA ILE A 29 -15.05 9.28 -47.14
C ILE A 29 -14.83 10.60 -47.89
N PRO A 30 -15.11 10.69 -49.21
CA PRO A 30 -14.93 11.94 -49.95
C PRO A 30 -15.89 12.98 -49.37
N GLN A 31 -15.33 14.02 -48.74
CA GLN A 31 -16.09 15.22 -48.41
C GLN A 31 -16.40 15.93 -49.74
N PRO A 32 -17.67 16.29 -50.03
CA PRO A 32 -17.95 17.10 -51.21
C PRO A 32 -17.30 18.48 -51.04
N SER A 33 -16.30 18.77 -51.86
CA SER A 33 -15.61 20.05 -51.94
C SER A 33 -16.56 21.15 -52.41
N ILE A 34 -17.17 21.88 -51.48
CA ILE A 34 -17.92 23.10 -51.80
C ILE A 34 -16.93 24.26 -51.80
N HIS A 35 -16.60 24.76 -52.99
CA HIS A 35 -15.79 25.97 -53.17
C HIS A 35 -16.62 27.24 -52.89
N PRO A 36 -16.02 28.36 -52.43
CA PRO A 36 -16.76 29.54 -51.96
C PRO A 36 -17.40 30.41 -53.06
N THR A 37 -17.44 29.96 -54.31
CA THR A 37 -17.88 30.76 -55.46
C THR A 37 -19.08 30.21 -56.22
N ASP A 38 -19.67 29.09 -55.79
CA ASP A 38 -20.95 28.65 -56.35
C ASP A 38 -22.09 29.48 -55.75
N ARG A 39 -22.41 30.57 -56.43
CA ARG A 39 -23.68 31.29 -56.22
C ARG A 39 -24.82 30.37 -56.61
N LEU A 40 -25.43 29.69 -55.64
CA LEU A 40 -26.75 29.09 -55.84
C LEU A 40 -27.72 30.21 -56.19
N THR A 41 -28.17 30.25 -57.44
CA THR A 41 -29.11 31.26 -57.98
C THR A 41 -30.57 31.01 -57.60
N SER A 42 -30.86 29.92 -56.89
CA SER A 42 -32.21 29.59 -56.40
C SER A 42 -32.16 28.80 -55.09
N CYS A 43 -33.20 28.92 -54.25
CA CYS A 43 -33.34 28.08 -53.05
C CYS A 43 -33.74 26.66 -53.50
N ASN A 44 -32.91 25.65 -53.21
CA ASN A 44 -33.11 24.22 -53.55
C ASN A 44 -34.28 23.56 -52.77
N ILE A 45 -35.22 24.38 -52.29
CA ILE A 45 -36.35 23.98 -51.47
C ILE A 45 -37.66 24.53 -52.05
N CYS A 46 -37.69 25.75 -52.60
CA CYS A 46 -38.89 26.38 -53.17
C CYS A 46 -38.77 26.78 -54.66
N VAL A 47 -37.61 26.56 -55.30
CA VAL A 47 -37.39 26.82 -56.75
C VAL A 47 -37.62 28.30 -57.16
N GLU A 48 -37.70 29.25 -56.22
CA GLU A 48 -37.72 30.68 -56.58
C GLU A 48 -36.29 31.18 -56.88
N ASP A 49 -36.15 31.89 -58.01
CA ASP A 49 -34.91 32.53 -58.46
C ASP A 49 -34.62 33.78 -57.62
N PHE A 50 -33.42 33.87 -57.01
CA PHE A 50 -32.96 35.11 -56.41
C PHE A 50 -32.62 36.08 -57.55
N SER A 51 -33.46 37.11 -57.76
CA SER A 51 -33.27 38.07 -58.86
C SER A 51 -31.91 38.79 -58.80
N ASN A 52 -31.40 39.21 -59.97
CA ASN A 52 -30.05 39.77 -60.18
C ASN A 52 -29.73 41.10 -59.46
N THR A 53 -30.61 41.59 -58.59
CA THR A 53 -30.38 42.78 -57.76
C THR A 53 -30.19 42.47 -56.27
N VAL A 54 -30.32 41.20 -55.84
CA VAL A 54 -30.14 40.79 -54.44
C VAL A 54 -29.21 39.58 -54.36
N THR A 55 -27.96 39.80 -53.99
CA THR A 55 -27.03 38.71 -53.62
C THR A 55 -27.44 38.08 -52.30
N ARG A 56 -27.54 36.74 -52.27
CA ARG A 56 -27.78 35.95 -51.06
C ARG A 56 -26.65 36.19 -50.03
N PRO A 57 -26.94 36.72 -48.84
CA PRO A 57 -25.94 36.85 -47.78
C PRO A 57 -25.56 35.50 -47.16
N ALA A 58 -24.36 35.41 -46.57
CA ALA A 58 -23.81 34.18 -45.99
C ALA A 58 -24.61 33.61 -44.78
N TRP A 59 -25.62 34.32 -44.30
CA TRP A 59 -26.47 33.98 -43.15
C TRP A 59 -27.86 33.43 -43.51
N ILE A 60 -28.16 33.17 -44.80
CA ILE A 60 -29.38 32.44 -45.15
C ILE A 60 -29.20 30.96 -44.77
N SER A 61 -29.84 30.56 -43.67
CA SER A 61 -29.87 29.18 -43.19
C SER A 61 -30.50 28.22 -44.22
N ILE A 62 -30.18 26.92 -44.12
CA ILE A 62 -30.83 25.84 -44.90
C ILE A 62 -32.36 25.83 -44.71
N ALA A 63 -32.88 26.50 -43.66
CA ALA A 63 -34.29 26.76 -43.48
C ALA A 63 -34.67 28.10 -44.14
N CYS A 64 -34.97 28.04 -45.44
CA CYS A 64 -35.69 29.10 -46.14
C CYS A 64 -37.00 29.41 -45.36
N ALA A 65 -37.10 30.58 -44.70
CA ALA A 65 -38.20 30.97 -43.80
C ALA A 65 -39.40 31.62 -44.52
N HIS A 66 -39.54 31.37 -45.82
CA HIS A 66 -40.66 31.86 -46.62
C HIS A 66 -41.68 30.74 -46.86
N GLU A 67 -42.94 31.12 -47.06
CA GLU A 67 -44.02 30.17 -47.33
C GLU A 67 -43.73 29.35 -48.61
N PRO A 68 -43.84 28.00 -48.59
CA PRO A 68 -43.59 27.19 -49.77
C PRO A 68 -44.67 27.41 -50.86
N SER A 69 -44.36 28.25 -51.84
CA SER A 69 -45.23 28.65 -52.96
C SER A 69 -45.19 27.67 -54.15
N ILE A 70 -45.67 26.43 -53.96
CA ILE A 70 -45.64 25.42 -55.05
C ILE A 70 -46.71 25.71 -56.11
N ARG A 71 -46.28 25.93 -57.36
CA ARG A 71 -47.15 26.18 -58.52
C ARG A 71 -47.09 25.04 -59.52
N CYS A 72 -48.21 24.77 -60.19
CA CYS A 72 -48.24 23.85 -61.32
C CYS A 72 -47.36 24.39 -62.48
N PRO A 73 -46.46 23.58 -63.05
CA PRO A 73 -45.55 24.03 -64.11
C PRO A 73 -46.26 24.37 -65.43
N GLU A 74 -47.46 23.82 -65.68
CA GLU A 74 -48.18 24.01 -66.94
C GLU A 74 -49.15 25.19 -66.91
N CYS A 75 -49.85 25.39 -65.78
CA CYS A 75 -50.91 26.41 -65.67
C CYS A 75 -50.64 27.48 -64.59
N GLN A 76 -49.51 27.38 -63.87
CA GLN A 76 -49.07 28.32 -62.81
C GLN A 76 -50.06 28.49 -61.63
N THR A 77 -51.07 27.63 -61.55
CA THR A 77 -52.03 27.62 -60.44
C THR A 77 -51.32 27.15 -59.17
N LEU A 78 -51.55 27.84 -58.06
CA LEU A 78 -51.01 27.45 -56.74
C LEU A 78 -51.63 26.13 -56.30
N LEU A 79 -50.78 25.19 -55.92
CA LEU A 79 -51.23 23.92 -55.37
C LEU A 79 -51.58 24.10 -53.90
N ILE A 80 -52.82 23.78 -53.53
CA ILE A 80 -53.25 23.78 -52.13
C ILE A 80 -52.77 22.51 -51.41
N TYR A 81 -52.78 22.51 -50.08
CA TYR A 81 -52.31 21.39 -49.25
C TYR A 81 -52.88 20.02 -49.69
N ASP A 82 -54.17 19.96 -50.00
CA ASP A 82 -54.83 18.72 -50.45
C ASP A 82 -54.33 18.24 -51.83
N ASP A 83 -54.00 19.16 -52.73
CA ASP A 83 -53.42 18.82 -54.03
C ASP A 83 -52.01 18.24 -53.86
N ILE A 84 -51.20 18.84 -52.99
CA ILE A 84 -49.84 18.38 -52.72
C ILE A 84 -49.89 17.01 -52.02
N LYS A 85 -50.80 16.81 -51.06
CA LYS A 85 -51.00 15.52 -50.38
C LYS A 85 -51.41 14.39 -51.34
N ARG A 86 -52.19 14.71 -52.36
CA ARG A 86 -52.66 13.73 -53.35
C ARG A 86 -51.63 13.44 -54.44
N LEU A 87 -50.82 14.43 -54.82
CA LEU A 87 -49.92 14.36 -55.98
C LEU A 87 -48.48 14.00 -55.61
N ALA A 88 -48.01 14.37 -54.42
CA ALA A 88 -46.65 14.09 -53.97
C ALA A 88 -46.50 12.66 -53.46
N ASP A 89 -45.30 12.10 -53.61
CA ASP A 89 -44.92 10.89 -52.88
C ASP A 89 -44.80 11.19 -51.36
N PRO A 90 -44.83 10.16 -50.50
CA PRO A 90 -44.84 10.35 -49.05
C PRO A 90 -43.64 11.14 -48.50
N GLU A 91 -42.45 10.97 -49.07
CA GLU A 91 -41.23 11.65 -48.60
C GLU A 91 -41.25 13.13 -48.97
N THR A 92 -41.68 13.44 -50.20
CA THR A 92 -41.86 14.82 -50.66
C THR A 92 -42.97 15.54 -49.88
N PHE A 93 -44.06 14.83 -49.55
CA PHE A 93 -45.14 15.39 -48.76
C PHE A 93 -44.72 15.70 -47.31
N GLU A 94 -44.01 14.78 -46.65
CA GLU A 94 -43.47 15.00 -45.29
C GLU A 94 -42.51 16.20 -45.26
N ARG A 95 -41.68 16.35 -46.30
CA ARG A 95 -40.81 17.52 -46.46
C ARG A 95 -41.61 18.81 -46.62
N TYR A 96 -42.66 18.82 -47.45
CA TYR A 96 -43.54 19.98 -47.62
C TYR A 96 -44.23 20.35 -46.30
N GLU A 97 -44.79 19.37 -45.58
CA GLU A 97 -45.48 19.59 -44.32
C GLU A 97 -44.54 20.20 -43.26
N ARG A 98 -43.31 19.68 -43.14
CA ARG A 98 -42.30 20.24 -42.24
C ARG A 98 -41.95 21.68 -42.58
N LEU A 99 -41.82 22.01 -43.86
CA LEU A 99 -41.48 23.38 -44.30
C LEU A 99 -42.64 24.35 -44.12
N SER A 100 -43.86 23.91 -44.43
CA SER A 100 -45.09 24.68 -44.19
C SER A 100 -45.25 24.99 -42.70
N PHE A 101 -45.06 23.99 -41.84
CA PHE A 101 -45.08 24.18 -40.40
C PHE A 101 -43.99 25.14 -39.92
N ARG A 102 -42.75 24.99 -40.41
CA ARG A 102 -41.64 25.88 -40.04
C ARG A 102 -41.87 27.32 -40.46
N SER A 103 -42.45 27.55 -41.63
CA SER A 103 -42.79 28.88 -42.12
C SER A 103 -43.94 29.50 -41.32
N ALA A 104 -44.98 28.73 -41.00
CA ALA A 104 -46.12 29.22 -40.22
C ALA A 104 -45.72 29.64 -38.79
N VAL A 105 -44.93 28.82 -38.10
CA VAL A 105 -44.50 29.11 -36.72
C VAL A 105 -43.32 30.09 -36.67
N GLY A 106 -42.46 30.09 -37.69
CA GLY A 106 -41.35 31.05 -37.82
C GLY A 106 -41.78 32.48 -38.16
N SER A 107 -43.08 32.73 -38.33
CA SER A 107 -43.63 34.08 -38.55
C SER A 107 -43.61 34.93 -37.28
N ASP A 108 -43.52 34.31 -36.10
CA ASP A 108 -43.40 35.02 -34.83
C ASP A 108 -42.00 35.63 -34.66
N GLU A 109 -41.92 36.94 -34.40
CA GLU A 109 -40.65 37.69 -34.32
C GLU A 109 -39.68 37.14 -33.26
N ASN A 110 -40.20 36.52 -32.19
CA ASN A 110 -39.41 35.96 -31.10
C ASN A 110 -39.19 34.45 -31.22
N PHE A 111 -39.64 33.82 -32.29
CA PHE A 111 -39.49 32.38 -32.49
C PHE A 111 -38.26 32.05 -33.34
N ILE A 112 -37.44 31.10 -32.88
CA ILE A 112 -36.16 30.76 -33.50
C ILE A 112 -36.04 29.27 -33.71
N TRP A 113 -35.71 28.89 -34.94
CA TRP A 113 -35.35 27.52 -35.30
C TRP A 113 -33.89 27.21 -34.98
N CYS A 114 -33.64 26.06 -34.34
CA CYS A 114 -32.27 25.57 -34.18
C CYS A 114 -31.65 25.20 -35.53
N GLN A 115 -30.36 25.50 -35.68
CA GLN A 115 -29.57 25.23 -36.90
C GLN A 115 -28.95 23.82 -36.93
N GLN A 116 -29.06 23.06 -35.83
CA GLN A 116 -28.47 21.73 -35.70
C GLN A 116 -29.52 20.64 -35.46
N CYS A 117 -30.77 21.01 -35.13
CA CYS A 117 -31.85 20.06 -34.93
C CYS A 117 -33.20 20.68 -35.29
N ASP A 118 -34.24 19.85 -35.40
CA ASP A 118 -35.60 20.28 -35.75
C ASP A 118 -36.40 20.86 -34.57
N PHE A 119 -35.71 21.45 -33.59
CA PHE A 119 -36.33 22.09 -32.44
C PHE A 119 -36.42 23.60 -32.64
N GLY A 120 -37.61 24.17 -32.46
CA GLY A 120 -37.84 25.61 -32.43
C GLY A 120 -38.23 26.07 -31.03
N GLN A 121 -37.85 27.30 -30.67
CA GLN A 121 -38.10 27.85 -29.35
C GLN A 121 -38.37 29.35 -29.39
N LEU A 122 -39.11 29.84 -28.39
CA LEU A 122 -39.28 31.27 -28.16
C LEU A 122 -38.06 31.82 -27.42
N HIS A 123 -37.61 33.00 -27.85
CA HIS A 123 -36.55 33.78 -27.22
C HIS A 123 -37.11 35.16 -26.85
N GLU A 124 -37.75 35.24 -25.69
CA GLU A 124 -38.49 36.43 -25.23
C GLU A 124 -37.63 37.71 -25.17
N LYS A 125 -36.32 37.55 -24.99
CA LYS A 125 -35.38 38.67 -24.86
C LYS A 125 -34.93 39.25 -26.21
N GLY A 126 -35.33 38.64 -27.32
CA GLY A 126 -35.07 39.13 -28.67
C GLY A 126 -33.61 39.53 -28.92
N ALA A 127 -33.42 40.67 -29.58
CA ALA A 127 -32.10 41.22 -29.92
C ALA A 127 -31.30 41.76 -28.70
N SER A 128 -31.93 41.96 -27.54
CA SER A 128 -31.25 42.48 -26.34
C SER A 128 -30.28 41.48 -25.71
N GLU A 129 -30.58 40.19 -25.83
CA GLU A 129 -29.66 39.10 -25.50
C GLU A 129 -29.51 38.23 -26.74
N PRO A 130 -28.58 38.55 -27.66
CA PRO A 130 -28.48 37.86 -28.94
C PRO A 130 -27.99 36.41 -28.83
N ILE A 131 -27.65 35.94 -27.62
CA ILE A 131 -27.26 34.57 -27.39
C ILE A 131 -28.47 33.66 -27.22
N VAL A 132 -28.61 32.71 -28.13
CA VAL A 132 -29.66 31.69 -28.08
C VAL A 132 -29.00 30.35 -27.78
N ARG A 133 -29.48 29.66 -26.74
CA ARG A 133 -29.13 28.24 -26.49
C ARG A 133 -30.34 27.38 -26.84
N CYS A 134 -30.12 26.43 -27.75
CA CYS A 134 -31.13 25.43 -28.05
C CYS A 134 -31.45 24.61 -26.80
N LEU A 135 -32.73 24.53 -26.41
CA LEU A 135 -33.17 23.73 -25.25
C LEU A 135 -33.08 22.21 -25.50
N ASN A 136 -33.02 21.79 -26.76
CA ASN A 136 -32.90 20.38 -27.14
C ASN A 136 -31.43 19.91 -27.19
N CYS A 137 -30.57 20.56 -27.98
CA CYS A 137 -29.19 20.10 -28.20
C CYS A 137 -28.11 20.96 -27.54
N GLY A 138 -28.45 22.10 -26.93
CA GLY A 138 -27.51 22.99 -26.26
C GLY A 138 -26.64 23.84 -27.20
N PHE A 139 -26.80 23.71 -28.52
CA PHE A 139 -26.09 24.52 -29.51
C PHE A 139 -26.34 26.02 -29.27
N ARG A 140 -25.27 26.81 -29.38
CA ARG A 140 -25.29 28.26 -29.18
C ARG A 140 -25.30 28.95 -30.54
N SER A 141 -26.34 29.74 -30.79
CA SER A 141 -26.48 30.54 -32.00
C SER A 141 -26.66 32.02 -31.68
N CYS A 142 -26.35 32.87 -32.65
CA CYS A 142 -26.66 34.30 -32.60
C CYS A 142 -28.09 34.56 -33.10
N TYR A 143 -28.85 35.36 -32.38
CA TYR A 143 -30.21 35.79 -32.70
C TYR A 143 -30.27 36.57 -34.01
N LEU A 144 -29.32 37.49 -34.22
CA LEU A 144 -29.30 38.39 -35.38
C LEU A 144 -28.74 37.73 -36.64
N HIS A 145 -27.70 36.90 -36.49
CA HIS A 145 -27.03 36.25 -37.64
C HIS A 145 -27.56 34.85 -37.97
N ALA A 146 -28.43 34.28 -37.14
CA ALA A 146 -28.95 32.91 -37.29
C ALA A 146 -27.85 31.84 -37.52
N GLY A 147 -26.62 32.10 -37.03
CA GLY A 147 -25.43 31.27 -37.20
C GLY A 147 -24.77 30.91 -35.86
N PRO A 148 -23.60 30.24 -35.86
CA PRO A 148 -22.87 29.89 -34.64
C PRO A 148 -22.56 31.11 -33.77
N TRP A 149 -22.62 30.93 -32.45
CA TRP A 149 -22.32 32.01 -31.51
C TRP A 149 -20.85 32.46 -31.57
N HIS A 150 -20.61 33.74 -31.84
CA HIS A 150 -19.29 34.36 -31.82
C HIS A 150 -18.96 34.91 -30.42
N SER A 151 -18.27 34.11 -29.61
CA SER A 151 -17.87 34.51 -28.26
C SER A 151 -16.76 35.57 -28.29
N GLY A 152 -17.02 36.73 -27.68
CA GLY A 152 -16.03 37.81 -27.54
C GLY A 152 -16.04 38.86 -28.65
N LEU A 153 -17.05 38.81 -29.53
CA LEU A 153 -17.31 39.82 -30.55
C LEU A 153 -18.76 40.26 -30.46
N THR A 154 -19.00 41.56 -30.60
CA THR A 154 -20.33 42.11 -30.86
C THR A 154 -20.82 41.69 -32.25
N CYS A 155 -22.11 41.86 -32.53
CA CYS A 155 -22.65 41.50 -33.84
C CYS A 155 -22.02 42.36 -34.95
N ASP A 156 -21.84 43.66 -34.70
CA ASP A 156 -21.21 44.58 -35.66
C ASP A 156 -19.74 44.23 -35.92
N GLU A 157 -18.97 43.90 -34.87
CA GLU A 157 -17.58 43.46 -35.02
C GLU A 157 -17.48 42.13 -35.78
N TYR A 158 -18.45 41.23 -35.58
CA TYR A 158 -18.52 39.97 -36.30
C TYR A 158 -18.83 40.19 -37.79
N ASP A 159 -19.71 41.13 -38.12
CA ASP A 159 -20.00 41.51 -39.51
C ASP A 159 -18.79 42.14 -40.20
N GLU A 160 -18.06 43.01 -39.51
CA GLU A 160 -16.82 43.61 -40.00
C GLU A 160 -15.73 42.55 -40.23
N MET A 161 -15.64 41.55 -39.33
CA MET A 161 -14.75 40.41 -39.51
C MET A 161 -15.11 39.56 -40.73
N LEU A 162 -16.39 39.37 -41.01
CA LEU A 162 -16.83 38.64 -42.21
C LEU A 162 -16.52 39.41 -43.51
N GLN A 163 -16.46 40.74 -43.44
CA GLN A 163 -16.12 41.59 -44.58
C GLN A 163 -14.60 41.63 -44.85
N ASN A 164 -13.76 41.52 -43.81
CA ASN A 164 -12.31 41.67 -43.89
C ASN A 164 -11.54 40.35 -43.62
N SER A 165 -11.98 39.25 -44.25
CA SER A 165 -11.47 37.88 -44.05
C SER A 165 -9.94 37.70 -44.22
N ASP A 166 -9.27 38.54 -45.01
CA ASP A 166 -7.86 38.34 -45.36
C ASP A 166 -6.87 39.01 -44.38
N GLU A 167 -7.28 40.03 -43.64
CA GLU A 167 -6.37 40.80 -42.78
C GLU A 167 -6.22 40.18 -41.38
N TYR A 168 -7.30 39.58 -40.85
CA TYR A 168 -7.38 39.09 -39.47
C TYR A 168 -6.73 37.72 -39.23
N GLN A 169 -6.62 36.86 -40.27
CA GLN A 169 -5.97 35.55 -40.14
C GLN A 169 -4.45 35.66 -39.90
N SER A 170 -3.84 36.80 -40.24
CA SER A 170 -2.39 37.00 -40.16
C SER A 170 -1.87 37.43 -38.78
N VAL A 171 -2.69 38.13 -37.98
CA VAL A 171 -2.29 38.70 -36.67
C VAL A 171 -2.47 37.69 -35.53
N ARG A 172 -3.61 36.99 -35.46
CA ARG A 172 -3.86 35.96 -34.43
C ARG A 172 -2.95 34.74 -34.51
N GLY A 173 -2.36 34.47 -35.68
CA GLY A 173 -1.43 33.35 -35.87
C GLY A 173 -0.10 33.52 -35.13
N ARG A 174 0.39 34.77 -35.00
CA ARG A 174 1.70 35.06 -34.36
C ARG A 174 1.58 35.19 -32.84
N ASP A 175 0.56 35.88 -32.35
CA ASP A 175 0.38 36.06 -30.90
C ASP A 175 0.02 34.74 -30.19
N ASN A 176 -0.66 33.83 -30.88
CA ASN A 176 -1.00 32.52 -30.34
C ASN A 176 0.20 31.56 -30.33
N SER A 177 1.12 31.66 -31.32
CA SER A 177 2.33 30.84 -31.37
C SER A 177 3.35 31.22 -30.29
N ASP A 178 3.52 32.51 -30.03
CA ASP A 178 4.48 32.99 -29.03
C ASP A 178 4.04 32.62 -27.61
N LEU A 179 2.74 32.79 -27.31
CA LEU A 179 2.16 32.37 -26.03
C LEU A 179 2.24 30.85 -25.82
N GLU A 180 2.03 30.06 -26.88
CA GLU A 180 2.16 28.60 -26.83
C GLU A 180 3.62 28.17 -26.60
N MET A 181 4.58 28.81 -27.26
CA MET A 181 6.01 28.54 -27.07
C MET A 181 6.46 28.85 -25.64
N THR A 182 6.04 29.99 -25.06
CA THR A 182 6.34 30.31 -23.66
C THR A 182 5.72 29.30 -22.69
N ARG A 183 4.47 28.85 -22.93
CA ARG A 183 3.82 27.84 -22.08
C ARG A 183 4.53 26.48 -22.15
N ARG A 184 5.02 26.08 -23.32
CA ARG A 184 5.81 24.84 -23.49
C ARG A 184 7.12 24.90 -22.73
N LEU A 185 7.88 25.99 -22.88
CA LEU A 185 9.14 26.20 -22.15
C LEU A 185 8.93 26.21 -20.62
N GLN A 186 7.87 26.89 -20.15
CA GLN A 186 7.53 26.89 -18.73
C GLN A 186 7.15 25.47 -18.24
N GLY A 187 6.38 24.72 -19.03
CA GLY A 187 6.02 23.34 -18.70
C GLY A 187 7.22 22.40 -18.64
N GLU A 188 8.21 22.58 -19.52
CA GLU A 188 9.47 21.83 -19.48
C GLU A 188 10.30 22.17 -18.24
N GLN A 189 10.41 23.46 -17.90
CA GLN A 189 11.10 23.91 -16.68
C GLN A 189 10.41 23.42 -15.40
N ASP A 190 9.08 23.46 -15.36
CA ASP A 190 8.29 22.99 -14.22
C ASP A 190 8.43 21.46 -14.05
N LEU A 191 8.48 20.70 -15.16
CA LEU A 191 8.72 19.26 -15.14
C LEU A 191 10.13 18.92 -14.63
N GLU A 192 11.15 19.64 -15.10
CA GLU A 192 12.53 19.47 -14.66
C GLU A 192 12.68 19.78 -13.16
N ALA A 193 12.11 20.89 -12.69
CA ALA A 193 12.08 21.25 -11.28
C ALA A 193 11.35 20.20 -10.43
N ALA A 194 10.23 19.64 -10.91
CA ALA A 194 9.51 18.58 -10.23
C ALA A 194 10.35 17.29 -10.10
N GLN A 195 11.08 16.91 -11.15
CA GLN A 195 12.00 15.76 -11.12
C GLN A 195 13.15 15.99 -10.13
N GLU A 196 13.73 17.18 -10.09
CA GLU A 196 14.80 17.51 -9.15
C GLU A 196 14.32 17.42 -7.69
N ILE A 197 13.13 17.95 -7.39
CA ILE A 197 12.52 17.86 -6.06
C ILE A 197 12.30 16.38 -5.68
N SER A 198 11.72 15.57 -6.59
CA SER A 198 11.50 14.14 -6.36
C SER A 198 12.80 13.40 -6.08
N ASN A 199 13.85 13.63 -6.88
CA ASN A 199 15.16 13.00 -6.69
C ASN A 199 15.81 13.42 -5.38
N ARG A 200 15.69 14.70 -5.00
CA ARG A 200 16.20 15.21 -3.71
C ARG A 200 15.48 14.57 -2.52
N ASP A 201 14.16 14.42 -2.62
CA ASP A 201 13.36 13.80 -1.56
C ASP A 201 13.63 12.31 -1.45
N GLN A 202 13.82 11.61 -2.57
CA GLN A 202 14.25 10.22 -2.59
C GLN A 202 15.61 10.03 -1.92
N ARG A 203 16.61 10.87 -2.23
CA ARG A 203 17.93 10.81 -1.56
C ARG A 203 17.82 11.02 -0.05
N LYS A 204 17.03 12.01 0.38
CA LYS A 204 16.79 12.25 1.81
C LYS A 204 16.12 11.05 2.47
N GLU A 205 15.14 10.43 1.82
CA GLU A 205 14.46 9.25 2.36
C GLU A 205 15.39 8.04 2.45
N GLU A 206 16.21 7.80 1.43
CA GLU A 206 17.24 6.74 1.48
C GLU A 206 18.25 6.97 2.62
N GLU A 207 18.66 8.22 2.86
CA GLU A 207 19.52 8.57 4.00
C GLU A 207 18.81 8.33 5.34
N ARG A 208 17.53 8.69 5.45
CA ARG A 208 16.71 8.41 6.65
C ARG A 208 16.62 6.91 6.92
N GLN A 209 16.37 6.10 5.88
CA GLN A 209 16.31 4.64 5.99
C GLN A 209 17.66 4.05 6.40
N LYS A 210 18.77 4.51 5.79
CA LYS A 210 20.13 4.08 6.15
C LYS A 210 20.45 4.42 7.61
N ARG A 211 20.06 5.60 8.09
CA ARG A 211 20.23 6.00 9.49
C ARG A 211 19.41 5.12 10.44
N CYS A 212 18.13 4.90 10.12
CA CYS A 212 17.24 4.04 10.91
C CYS A 212 17.79 2.61 11.02
N HIS A 213 18.20 2.02 9.89
CA HIS A 213 18.80 0.68 9.86
C HIS A 213 20.12 0.61 10.64
N ARG A 214 20.96 1.65 10.60
CA ARG A 214 22.20 1.72 11.41
C ARG A 214 21.87 1.73 12.91
N GLU A 215 20.95 2.58 13.35
CA GLU A 215 20.51 2.66 14.75
C GLU A 215 19.87 1.34 15.22
N GLU A 216 19.07 0.68 14.38
CA GLU A 216 18.50 -0.63 14.69
C GLU A 216 19.59 -1.70 14.86
N ARG A 217 20.61 -1.72 13.99
CA ARG A 217 21.75 -2.63 14.12
C ARG A 217 22.55 -2.38 15.39
N GLU A 218 22.76 -1.12 15.76
CA GLU A 218 23.43 -0.73 17.01
C GLU A 218 22.61 -1.18 18.23
N LYS A 219 21.29 -0.94 18.22
CA LYS A 219 20.38 -1.39 19.30
C LYS A 219 20.34 -2.92 19.40
N ALA A 220 20.26 -3.61 18.27
CA ALA A 220 20.31 -5.08 18.23
C ALA A 220 21.65 -5.61 18.75
N GLY A 221 22.77 -4.99 18.36
CA GLY A 221 24.09 -5.31 18.89
C GLY A 221 24.20 -5.09 20.41
N ALA A 222 23.69 -3.96 20.91
CA ALA A 222 23.64 -3.69 22.34
C ALA A 222 22.77 -4.71 23.09
N ALA A 223 21.59 -5.06 22.56
CA ALA A 223 20.72 -6.08 23.14
C ALA A 223 21.39 -7.47 23.18
N GLN A 224 22.13 -7.84 22.13
CA GLN A 224 22.90 -9.09 22.10
C GLN A 224 24.03 -9.10 23.15
N LEU A 225 24.75 -7.98 23.32
CA LEU A 225 25.79 -7.86 24.34
C LEU A 225 25.20 -7.97 25.76
N MET A 226 24.08 -7.28 26.02
CA MET A 226 23.37 -7.35 27.30
C MET A 226 22.87 -8.77 27.60
N GLU A 227 22.29 -9.46 26.61
CA GLU A 227 21.84 -10.84 26.75
C GLU A 227 23.03 -11.80 26.96
N ALA A 228 24.15 -11.59 26.27
CA ALA A 228 25.37 -12.38 26.47
C ALA A 228 25.94 -12.19 27.88
N GLU A 229 25.95 -10.97 28.41
CA GLU A 229 26.35 -10.68 29.79
C GLU A 229 25.42 -11.33 30.80
N ARG A 230 24.09 -11.26 30.59
CA ARG A 230 23.09 -11.93 31.42
C ARG A 230 23.35 -13.43 31.49
N ARG A 231 23.56 -14.08 30.34
CA ARG A 231 23.91 -15.51 30.25
C ARG A 231 25.23 -15.84 30.95
N ARG A 232 26.23 -14.95 30.88
CA ARG A 232 27.51 -15.13 31.58
C ARG A 232 27.33 -15.06 33.11
N LYS A 233 26.57 -14.09 33.61
CA LYS A 233 26.25 -13.96 35.04
C LYS A 233 25.43 -15.14 35.54
N GLU A 234 24.48 -15.62 34.75
CA GLU A 234 23.68 -16.81 35.08
C GLU A 234 24.56 -18.06 35.20
N ARG A 235 25.47 -18.30 34.25
CA ARG A 235 26.46 -19.39 34.34
C ARG A 235 27.36 -19.26 35.58
N GLN A 236 27.84 -18.05 35.89
CA GLN A 236 28.65 -17.83 37.08
C GLN A 236 27.88 -18.14 38.37
N ARG A 237 26.60 -17.76 38.44
CA ARG A 237 25.72 -18.09 39.58
C ARG A 237 25.54 -19.60 39.70
N THR A 238 25.26 -20.32 38.60
CA THR A 238 25.10 -21.77 38.64
C THR A 238 26.40 -22.47 39.06
N GLU A 239 27.55 -22.04 38.54
CA GLU A 239 28.86 -22.59 38.92
C GLU A 239 29.22 -22.29 40.39
N GLU A 240 28.86 -21.10 40.90
CA GLU A 240 29.04 -20.76 42.31
C GLU A 240 28.11 -21.57 43.22
N GLU A 241 26.85 -21.76 42.84
CA GLU A 241 25.91 -22.62 43.56
C GLU A 241 26.37 -24.08 43.58
N GLU A 242 26.87 -24.61 42.46
CA GLU A 242 27.43 -25.97 42.41
C GLU A 242 28.66 -26.11 43.29
N ARG A 243 29.61 -25.16 43.23
CA ARG A 243 30.77 -25.12 44.14
C ARG A 243 30.35 -25.02 45.60
N ALA A 244 29.33 -24.23 45.92
CA ALA A 244 28.80 -24.12 47.28
C ALA A 244 28.13 -25.43 47.73
N ARG A 245 27.44 -26.15 46.84
CA ARG A 245 26.88 -27.48 47.14
C ARG A 245 27.98 -28.51 47.36
N GLU A 246 29.03 -28.50 46.56
CA GLU A 246 30.14 -29.43 46.67
C GLU A 246 30.95 -29.20 47.95
N THR A 247 31.29 -27.95 48.26
CA THR A 247 31.97 -27.59 49.52
C THR A 247 31.15 -27.99 50.74
N LYS A 248 29.82 -27.80 50.74
CA LYS A 248 28.93 -28.30 51.81
C LYS A 248 28.99 -29.82 51.93
N ARG A 249 28.95 -30.56 50.81
CA ARG A 249 29.08 -32.03 50.81
C ARG A 249 30.41 -32.49 51.38
N GLN A 250 31.51 -31.84 51.00
CA GLN A 250 32.85 -32.12 51.53
C GLN A 250 32.94 -31.82 53.03
N GLN A 251 32.44 -30.67 53.48
CA GLN A 251 32.40 -30.33 54.91
C GLN A 251 31.56 -31.32 55.71
N GLU A 252 30.40 -31.75 55.20
CA GLU A 252 29.58 -32.75 55.88
C GLU A 252 30.31 -34.10 55.97
N LYS A 253 31.04 -34.50 54.92
CA LYS A 253 31.85 -35.73 54.92
C LYS A 253 32.95 -35.65 55.97
N ILE A 254 33.72 -34.57 56.00
CA ILE A 254 34.77 -34.34 57.00
C ILE A 254 34.16 -34.37 58.42
N ARG A 255 33.02 -33.71 58.63
CA ARG A 255 32.32 -33.72 59.91
C ARG A 255 31.92 -35.13 60.37
N LYS A 256 31.44 -35.97 59.45
CA LYS A 256 31.09 -37.38 59.75
C LYS A 256 32.34 -38.20 60.05
N GLU A 257 33.40 -38.06 59.25
CA GLU A 257 34.67 -38.75 59.47
C GLU A 257 35.30 -38.38 60.82
N ASP A 258 35.28 -37.10 61.20
CA ASP A 258 35.75 -36.64 62.52
C ASP A 258 34.89 -37.20 63.66
N GLN A 259 33.56 -37.23 63.49
CA GLN A 259 32.66 -37.83 64.47
C GLN A 259 32.95 -39.33 64.66
N GLU A 260 33.18 -40.08 63.58
CA GLU A 260 33.55 -41.49 63.63
C GLU A 260 34.91 -41.71 64.30
N ARG A 261 35.92 -40.88 63.99
CA ARG A 261 37.23 -40.93 64.65
C ARG A 261 37.10 -40.70 66.15
N LEU A 262 36.35 -39.69 66.57
CA LEU A 262 36.10 -39.40 67.99
C LEU A 262 35.40 -40.57 68.70
N LEU A 263 34.42 -41.20 68.05
CA LEU A 263 33.74 -42.38 68.59
C LEU A 263 34.68 -43.58 68.73
N MET A 264 35.52 -43.83 67.72
CA MET A 264 36.53 -44.89 67.75
C MET A 264 37.56 -44.67 68.86
N ASP A 265 38.05 -43.44 69.03
CA ASP A 265 39.01 -43.12 70.08
C ASP A 265 38.40 -43.26 71.48
N ALA A 266 37.15 -42.80 71.68
CA ALA A 266 36.43 -43.00 72.93
C ALA A 266 36.15 -44.48 73.24
N ARG A 267 35.92 -45.32 72.22
CA ARG A 267 35.83 -46.77 72.37
C ARG A 267 37.17 -47.37 72.81
N ARG A 268 38.25 -47.03 72.11
CA ARG A 268 39.62 -47.48 72.43
C ARG A 268 40.01 -47.11 73.86
N GLN A 269 39.70 -45.89 74.30
CA GLN A 269 39.95 -45.45 75.67
C GLN A 269 39.18 -46.27 76.71
N ARG A 270 37.90 -46.60 76.45
CA ARG A 270 37.11 -47.47 77.33
C ARG A 270 37.66 -48.89 77.39
N GLU A 271 37.99 -49.48 76.24
CA GLU A 271 38.59 -50.83 76.17
C GLU A 271 39.94 -50.86 76.86
N ASN A 272 40.80 -49.86 76.64
CA ASN A 272 42.09 -49.73 77.34
C ASN A 272 41.89 -49.56 78.86
N ALA A 273 40.92 -48.76 79.30
CA ALA A 273 40.64 -48.59 80.74
C ALA A 273 40.18 -49.89 81.39
N LEU A 274 39.26 -50.63 80.74
CA LEU A 274 38.81 -51.94 81.19
C LEU A 274 39.95 -52.97 81.19
N SER A 275 40.81 -52.94 80.16
CA SER A 275 42.00 -53.79 80.06
C SER A 275 42.99 -53.48 81.18
N MET A 276 43.27 -52.19 81.43
CA MET A 276 44.15 -51.75 82.51
C MET A 276 43.61 -52.15 83.88
N GLU A 277 42.30 -52.06 84.09
CA GLU A 277 41.66 -52.49 85.34
C GLU A 277 41.72 -54.01 85.51
N THR A 278 41.44 -54.78 84.46
CA THR A 278 41.57 -56.24 84.47
C THR A 278 43.01 -56.63 84.77
N MET A 279 44.00 -55.99 84.12
CA MET A 279 45.42 -56.21 84.41
C MET A 279 45.75 -55.92 85.87
N LYS A 280 45.24 -54.85 86.49
CA LYS A 280 45.47 -54.58 87.92
C LYS A 280 44.88 -55.66 88.83
N GLN A 281 43.73 -56.24 88.47
CA GLN A 281 43.03 -57.23 89.29
C GLN A 281 43.64 -58.63 89.16
N THR A 282 44.04 -59.03 87.95
CA THR A 282 44.51 -60.40 87.66
C THR A 282 46.03 -60.56 87.73
N THR A 283 46.79 -59.47 87.68
CA THR A 283 48.27 -59.52 87.66
C THR A 283 48.90 -58.90 88.90
N LYS A 284 50.08 -59.40 89.27
CA LYS A 284 50.92 -58.81 90.33
C LYS A 284 52.20 -58.28 89.71
N GLN A 285 52.76 -57.20 90.26
CA GLN A 285 54.02 -56.64 89.75
C GLN A 285 55.21 -57.51 90.14
N CYS A 286 56.14 -57.68 89.20
CA CYS A 286 57.44 -58.27 89.48
C CYS A 286 58.24 -57.32 90.40
N PRO A 287 58.74 -57.76 91.56
CA PRO A 287 59.50 -56.89 92.45
C PRO A 287 60.91 -56.52 91.92
N GLY A 288 61.36 -57.09 90.80
CA GLY A 288 62.64 -56.76 90.16
C GLY A 288 62.55 -55.78 88.98
N CYS A 289 61.50 -55.86 88.16
CA CYS A 289 61.37 -55.07 86.92
C CYS A 289 59.98 -54.44 86.71
N GLU A 290 59.10 -54.50 87.73
CA GLU A 290 57.77 -53.88 87.80
C GLU A 290 56.75 -54.27 86.72
N ARG A 291 57.10 -55.20 85.81
CA ARG A 291 56.16 -55.71 84.81
C ARG A 291 55.03 -56.51 85.45
N PRO A 292 53.79 -56.39 84.96
CA PRO A 292 52.65 -57.18 85.44
C PRO A 292 52.79 -58.65 85.04
N ILE A 293 52.66 -59.57 86.00
CA ILE A 293 52.76 -61.03 85.81
C ILE A 293 51.44 -61.69 86.23
N GLU A 294 50.90 -62.56 85.38
CA GLU A 294 49.71 -63.38 85.63
C GLU A 294 50.10 -64.81 86.04
N LYS A 295 49.51 -65.36 87.11
CA LYS A 295 49.83 -66.72 87.59
C LYS A 295 48.91 -67.74 86.91
N ASN A 296 49.46 -68.51 85.98
CA ASN A 296 48.68 -69.41 85.12
C ASN A 296 48.36 -70.81 85.72
N ARG A 297 49.14 -71.29 86.72
CA ARG A 297 48.90 -72.39 87.70
C ARG A 297 50.26 -72.84 88.28
N GLY A 298 50.28 -73.50 89.46
CA GLY A 298 51.49 -74.15 90.01
C GLY A 298 52.19 -73.44 91.19
N CYS A 299 53.32 -74.03 91.63
CA CYS A 299 54.16 -73.68 92.79
C CYS A 299 54.57 -72.20 92.85
N ASP A 300 54.90 -71.67 94.04
CA ASP A 300 55.20 -70.25 94.30
C ASP A 300 56.59 -69.77 93.86
N HIS A 301 57.35 -70.60 93.10
CA HIS A 301 58.66 -70.21 92.60
C HIS A 301 58.54 -69.46 91.26
N MET A 302 58.99 -68.20 91.24
CA MET A 302 58.90 -67.30 90.09
C MET A 302 60.32 -66.87 89.70
N THR A 303 60.76 -67.08 88.44
CA THR A 303 62.06 -66.60 87.94
C THR A 303 61.85 -65.59 86.82
N CYS A 304 62.38 -64.37 86.97
CA CYS A 304 62.27 -63.32 85.96
C CYS A 304 63.51 -63.33 85.04
N GLU A 305 63.31 -63.53 83.74
CA GLU A 305 64.39 -63.59 82.73
C GLU A 305 65.01 -62.22 82.41
N LEU A 306 64.43 -61.13 82.92
CA LEU A 306 64.97 -59.77 82.77
C LEU A 306 65.97 -59.40 83.87
N GLY A 307 66.37 -60.36 84.70
CA GLY A 307 67.62 -60.36 85.46
C GLY A 307 67.67 -59.40 86.64
N PHE A 308 67.08 -59.78 87.78
CA PHE A 308 67.59 -59.46 89.13
C PHE A 308 67.01 -60.47 90.15
N PRO A 309 67.84 -61.16 90.97
CA PRO A 309 67.37 -62.19 91.89
C PRO A 309 66.71 -61.57 93.14
N ILE A 310 65.45 -61.95 93.41
CA ILE A 310 64.69 -61.53 94.59
C ILE A 310 65.12 -62.45 95.75
N SER A 311 65.86 -61.93 96.71
CA SER A 311 66.31 -62.72 97.86
C SER A 311 65.25 -62.76 98.97
N SER A 312 64.76 -63.96 99.33
CA SER A 312 64.27 -64.22 100.70
C SER A 312 64.41 -65.70 101.06
N ARG A 313 65.62 -66.05 101.51
CA ARG A 313 65.93 -66.69 102.81
C ARG A 313 65.00 -67.85 103.27
N TYR A 314 65.48 -69.08 103.02
CA TYR A 314 65.35 -70.33 103.79
C TYR A 314 64.11 -71.24 103.64
N PRO A 315 64.27 -72.57 103.86
CA PRO A 315 64.02 -73.55 102.81
C PRO A 315 63.00 -74.62 103.24
N PHE A 316 62.16 -75.07 102.32
CA PHE A 316 61.59 -76.41 102.45
C PHE A 316 61.70 -77.12 101.11
N SER A 317 62.62 -78.08 101.10
CA SER A 317 62.62 -79.19 100.16
C SER A 317 61.23 -79.82 100.10
N CYS A 318 60.65 -79.89 98.91
CA CYS A 318 59.84 -81.04 98.58
C CYS A 318 60.18 -81.52 97.15
N PRO A 319 60.27 -82.85 96.96
CA PRO A 319 60.52 -83.50 95.68
C PRO A 319 59.21 -83.48 94.87
N TRP A 320 59.12 -84.31 93.83
CA TRP A 320 57.96 -84.51 92.93
C TRP A 320 58.03 -83.73 91.61
N SER A 321 58.51 -84.46 90.63
CA SER A 321 58.32 -84.30 89.19
C SER A 321 56.83 -84.21 88.82
N CYS A 322 56.49 -83.28 87.94
CA CYS A 322 55.32 -83.42 87.07
C CYS A 322 55.63 -82.83 85.70
N SER A 323 55.66 -83.71 84.70
CA SER A 323 55.67 -83.39 83.27
C SER A 323 54.26 -83.06 82.81
N LEU A 324 54.07 -81.88 82.22
CA LEU A 324 53.54 -81.59 80.87
C LEU A 324 53.11 -80.12 80.81
#